data_AF-A0A8E2B0G5-F1
#
_entry.id   AF-A0A8E2B0G5-F1
#
_cell.length_a   1.000
_cell.length_b   1.000
_cell.length_c   1.000
_cell.angle_alpha   90.00
_cell.angle_beta   90.00
_cell.angle_gamma   90.00
#
_symmetry.space_group_name_H-M   'P 1'
#
loop_
_entity.id
_entity.type
_entity.pdbx_description
1 polymer ?
#
loop_
_entity_poly.entity_id
_entity_poly.type
_entity_poly.pdbx_seq_one_letter_code
_entity_poly.pdbx_strand_id
1 'polypeptide(L)'
;MPARNEGRYDHLFAQLRRRMAESGEWDRICAQLRQQLNESGWRDDFKNRCKEELARTNEGVSFESLMDEFRPQAEAAVSPAVKEHIKSMIRRYVESQVES
;
A
#
# COMPACT_ATOMS: atom_id res chain seq x y z
N MET A 1 4.93 -6.17 -31.59
CA MET A 1 5.77 -7.01 -30.72
C MET A 1 6.29 -6.17 -29.55
N PRO A 2 5.66 -6.19 -28.35
CA PRO A 2 6.00 -5.30 -27.22
C PRO A 2 6.95 -5.90 -26.15
N ALA A 3 7.29 -7.19 -26.21
CA ALA A 3 7.94 -7.92 -25.11
C ALA A 3 9.38 -7.48 -24.75
N ARG A 4 10.07 -6.70 -25.60
CA ARG A 4 11.50 -6.38 -25.38
C ARG A 4 11.73 -5.25 -24.35
N ASN A 5 10.71 -4.44 -24.08
CA ASN A 5 10.83 -3.28 -23.18
C ASN A 5 10.37 -3.61 -21.75
N GLU A 6 9.41 -4.52 -21.56
CA GLU A 6 8.88 -4.91 -20.24
C GLU A 6 9.97 -5.46 -19.31
N GLY A 7 10.78 -6.42 -19.77
CA GLY A 7 11.84 -7.01 -18.94
C GLY A 7 12.94 -6.02 -18.50
N ARG A 8 13.14 -4.92 -19.24
CA ARG A 8 14.08 -3.86 -18.87
C ARG A 8 13.52 -3.00 -17.73
N TYR A 9 12.24 -2.66 -17.80
CA TYR A 9 11.56 -1.92 -16.73
C TYR A 9 11.45 -2.75 -15.46
N ASP A 10 11.18 -4.06 -15.59
CA ASP A 10 11.10 -4.97 -14.44
C ASP A 10 12.42 -5.01 -13.68
N HIS A 11 13.54 -5.09 -14.41
CA HIS A 11 14.87 -5.10 -13.80
C HIS A 11 15.21 -3.75 -13.13
N LEU A 12 14.90 -2.63 -13.78
CA LEU A 12 15.08 -1.30 -13.21
C LEU A 12 14.23 -1.09 -11.95
N PHE A 13 12.98 -1.52 -11.99
CA PHE A 13 12.06 -1.46 -10.85
C PHE A 13 12.57 -2.28 -9.67
N ALA A 14 13.04 -3.51 -9.92
CA ALA A 14 13.62 -4.36 -8.89
C ALA A 14 14.85 -3.74 -8.23
N GLN A 15 15.75 -3.13 -9.03
CA GLN A 15 16.92 -2.43 -8.50
C GLN A 15 16.52 -1.21 -7.67
N LEU A 16 15.57 -0.40 -8.14
CA LEU A 16 15.10 0.78 -7.43
C LEU A 16 14.45 0.40 -6.09
N ARG A 17 13.61 -0.64 -6.10
CA ARG A 17 12.96 -1.16 -4.89
C ARG A 17 13.98 -1.69 -3.90
N ARG A 18 15.04 -2.36 -4.37
CA ARG A 18 16.15 -2.83 -3.53
C ARG A 18 16.89 -1.65 -2.88
N ARG A 19 17.27 -0.64 -3.67
CA ARG A 19 17.93 0.57 -3.13
C ARG A 19 17.06 1.30 -2.11
N MET A 20 15.75 1.38 -2.35
CA MET A 20 14.80 2.02 -1.45
C MET A 20 14.71 1.29 -0.10
N ALA A 21 14.80 -0.04 -0.12
CA ALA A 21 14.87 -0.85 1.09
C ALA A 21 16.22 -0.68 1.81
N GLU A 22 17.34 -0.76 1.07
CA GLU A 22 18.69 -0.64 1.64
C GLU A 22 18.96 0.76 2.23
N SER A 23 18.37 1.82 1.68
CA SER A 23 18.50 3.17 2.22
C SER A 23 17.55 3.48 3.39
N GLY A 24 16.64 2.56 3.75
CA GLY A 24 15.62 2.76 4.77
C GLY A 24 14.46 3.70 4.35
N GLU A 25 14.45 4.18 3.11
CA GLU A 25 13.40 5.07 2.61
C GLU A 25 12.06 4.31 2.47
N TRP A 26 12.10 3.02 2.18
CA TRP A 26 10.92 2.16 2.20
C TRP A 26 10.25 2.17 3.58
N ASP A 27 11.02 1.94 4.64
CA ASP A 27 10.50 1.91 6.01
C ASP A 27 9.95 3.26 6.44
N ARG A 28 10.60 4.36 6.01
CA ARG A 28 10.13 5.73 6.22
C ARG A 28 8.79 6.00 5.54
N ILE A 29 8.63 5.63 4.27
CA ILE A 29 7.38 5.79 3.53
C ILE A 29 6.27 4.95 4.19
N CYS A 30 6.57 3.71 4.57
CA CYS A 30 5.61 2.86 5.28
C CYS A 30 5.23 3.43 6.66
N ALA A 31 6.18 4.03 7.39
CA ALA A 31 5.90 4.69 8.67
C ALA A 31 4.96 5.88 8.48
N GLN A 32 5.22 6.73 7.49
CA GLN A 32 4.36 7.86 7.15
C GLN A 32 2.94 7.42 6.75
N LEU A 33 2.83 6.36 5.93
CA LEU A 33 1.53 5.79 5.57
C LEU A 33 0.78 5.32 6.81
N ARG A 34 1.44 4.56 7.70
CA ARG A 34 0.83 4.09 8.95
C ARG A 34 0.37 5.25 9.84
N GLN A 35 1.18 6.30 9.95
CA GLN A 35 0.82 7.50 10.71
C GLN A 35 -0.44 8.16 10.15
N GLN A 36 -0.48 8.41 8.83
CA GLN A 36 -1.64 9.07 8.22
C GLN A 36 -2.91 8.22 8.27
N LEU A 37 -2.80 6.89 8.12
CA LEU A 37 -3.95 6.00 8.30
C LEU A 37 -4.47 5.99 9.74
N ASN A 38 -3.60 6.17 10.74
CA ASN A 38 -4.05 6.30 12.12
C ASN A 38 -4.68 7.68 12.37
N GLU A 39 -4.04 8.76 11.95
CA GLU A 39 -4.50 10.14 12.15
C GLU A 39 -5.82 10.44 11.42
N SER A 40 -6.05 9.79 10.27
CA SER A 40 -7.31 9.91 9.53
C SER A 40 -8.46 9.09 10.12
N GLY A 41 -8.24 8.31 11.18
CA GLY A 41 -9.24 7.41 11.76
C GLY A 41 -9.45 6.11 10.99
N TRP A 42 -8.81 5.95 9.82
CA TRP A 42 -9.00 4.80 8.92
C TRP A 42 -8.83 3.46 9.63
N ARG A 43 -7.81 3.32 10.50
CA ARG A 43 -7.54 2.07 11.20
C ARG A 43 -8.68 1.64 12.11
N ASP A 44 -9.27 2.60 12.84
CA ASP A 44 -10.34 2.32 13.79
C ASP A 44 -11.67 2.14 13.08
N ASP A 45 -11.97 2.99 12.09
CA ASP A 45 -13.17 2.89 11.26
C ASP A 45 -13.23 1.56 10.52
N PHE A 46 -12.12 1.15 9.89
CA PHE A 46 -12.07 -0.10 9.16
C PHE A 46 -12.20 -1.31 10.09
N LYS A 47 -11.56 -1.26 11.27
CA LYS A 47 -11.69 -2.31 12.29
C LYS A 47 -13.14 -2.44 12.77
N ASN A 48 -13.84 -1.33 12.99
CA ASN A 48 -15.24 -1.35 13.41
C ASN A 48 -16.13 -1.94 12.31
N ARG A 49 -15.90 -1.54 11.05
CA ARG A 49 -16.60 -2.10 9.90
C ARG A 49 -16.41 -3.61 9.77
N CYS A 50 -15.17 -4.10 9.86
CA CYS A 50 -14.91 -5.55 9.81
C CYS A 50 -15.63 -6.30 10.93
N LYS A 51 -15.70 -5.75 12.14
CA LYS A 51 -16.45 -6.37 13.25
C LYS A 51 -17.94 -6.42 12.99
N GLU A 52 -18.51 -5.36 12.44
CA GLU A 52 -19.95 -5.30 12.11
C GLU A 52 -20.31 -6.30 11.01
N GLU A 53 -19.47 -6.43 9.97
CA GLU A 53 -19.68 -7.42 8.91
C GLU A 53 -19.50 -8.85 9.45
N LEU A 54 -18.44 -9.11 10.24
CA LEU A 54 -18.23 -10.42 10.86
C LEU A 54 -19.37 -10.83 11.81
N ALA A 55 -19.98 -9.89 12.53
CA ALA A 55 -21.14 -10.16 13.37
C ALA A 55 -22.39 -10.56 12.57
N ARG A 56 -22.45 -10.20 11.28
CA ARG A 56 -23.54 -10.56 10.35
C ARG A 56 -23.25 -11.86 9.60
N THR A 57 -21.98 -12.28 9.54
CA THR A 57 -21.55 -13.52 8.90
C THR A 57 -21.78 -14.72 9.81
N ASN A 58 -22.36 -15.80 9.27
CA ASN A 58 -22.52 -17.06 10.02
C ASN A 58 -21.16 -17.74 10.27
N GLU A 59 -21.07 -18.48 11.37
CA GLU A 59 -19.88 -19.24 11.78
C GLU A 59 -19.43 -20.21 10.65
N GLY A 60 -18.19 -20.06 10.17
CA GLY A 60 -17.60 -20.97 9.17
C GLY A 60 -16.67 -20.35 8.13
N VAL A 61 -16.46 -19.03 8.13
CA VAL A 61 -15.58 -18.37 7.14
C VAL A 61 -14.12 -18.44 7.56
N SER A 62 -13.23 -18.79 6.62
CA SER A 62 -11.79 -18.85 6.86
C SER A 62 -11.15 -17.45 6.88
N PHE A 63 -10.01 -17.32 7.56
CA PHE A 63 -9.25 -16.06 7.57
C PHE A 63 -8.85 -15.59 6.17
N GLU A 64 -8.47 -16.52 5.28
CA GLU A 64 -8.09 -16.18 3.90
C GLU A 64 -9.26 -15.60 3.13
N SER A 65 -10.45 -16.20 3.21
CA SER A 65 -11.65 -15.67 2.56
C SER A 65 -12.04 -14.29 3.07
N LEU A 66 -11.93 -14.07 4.39
CA LEU A 66 -12.16 -12.74 4.98
C LEU A 66 -11.12 -11.72 4.50
N MET A 67 -9.85 -12.12 4.36
CA MET A 67 -8.79 -11.23 3.87
C MET A 67 -9.03 -10.83 2.42
N ASP A 68 -9.42 -11.77 1.56
CA ASP A 68 -9.73 -11.53 0.15
C ASP A 68 -10.95 -10.61 -0.01
N GLU A 69 -11.93 -10.73 0.88
CA GLU A 69 -13.11 -9.87 0.90
C GLU A 69 -12.81 -8.46 1.43
N PHE A 70 -12.07 -8.36 2.54
CA PHE A 70 -11.84 -7.08 3.23
C PHE A 70 -10.72 -6.26 2.60
N ARG A 71 -9.69 -6.86 2.00
CA ARG A 71 -8.56 -6.15 1.37
C ARG A 71 -9.00 -5.07 0.37
N PRO A 72 -9.84 -5.34 -0.64
CA PRO A 72 -10.25 -4.30 -1.59
C PRO A 72 -11.05 -3.18 -0.91
N GLN A 73 -11.83 -3.49 0.13
CA GLN A 73 -12.58 -2.49 0.91
C GLN A 73 -11.63 -1.60 1.72
N ALA A 74 -10.59 -2.19 2.31
CA ALA A 74 -9.54 -1.50 3.04
C ALA A 74 -8.83 -0.49 2.11
N GLU A 75 -8.43 -0.96 0.92
CA GLU A 75 -7.76 -0.14 -0.10
C GLU A 75 -8.67 0.98 -0.63
N ALA A 76 -9.96 0.72 -0.80
CA ALA A 76 -10.94 1.71 -1.21
C ALA A 76 -11.19 2.78 -0.14
N ALA A 77 -11.18 2.40 1.14
CA ALA A 77 -11.41 3.29 2.27
C ALA A 77 -10.26 4.28 2.52
N VAL A 78 -9.05 4.02 1.98
CA VAL A 78 -7.94 4.97 2.10
C VAL A 78 -8.27 6.25 1.31
N SER A 79 -8.20 7.39 2.00
CA SER A 79 -8.57 8.68 1.41
C SER A 79 -7.67 9.06 0.21
N PRO A 80 -8.20 9.77 -0.79
CA PRO A 80 -7.41 10.22 -1.93
C PRO A 80 -6.21 11.09 -1.53
N ALA A 81 -6.36 11.90 -0.47
CA ALA A 81 -5.30 12.76 0.04
C ALA A 81 -4.10 11.95 0.57
N VAL A 82 -4.35 10.88 1.33
CA VAL A 82 -3.28 9.99 1.83
C VAL A 82 -2.60 9.27 0.67
N LYS A 83 -3.39 8.75 -0.29
CA LYS A 83 -2.84 8.11 -1.49
C LYS A 83 -1.93 9.05 -2.27
N GLU A 84 -2.35 10.29 -2.49
CA GLU A 84 -1.57 11.26 -3.26
C GLU A 84 -0.30 11.68 -2.51
N HIS A 85 -0.38 11.88 -1.19
CA HIS A 85 0.79 12.20 -0.38
C HIS A 85 1.86 11.11 -0.47
N ILE A 86 1.48 9.84 -0.29
CA ILE A 86 2.41 8.71 -0.35
C ILE A 86 2.95 8.50 -1.78
N LYS A 87 2.11 8.67 -2.81
CA LYS A 87 2.58 8.67 -4.22
C LYS A 87 3.61 9.76 -4.48
N SER A 88 3.40 10.96 -3.95
CA SER A 88 4.34 12.08 -4.08
C SER A 88 5.69 11.75 -3.43
N MET A 89 5.70 11.13 -2.25
CA MET A 89 6.95 10.66 -1.61
C MET A 89 7.69 9.63 -2.46
N ILE A 90 6.98 8.64 -2.98
CA ILE A 90 7.57 7.62 -3.87
C ILE A 90 8.15 8.28 -5.12
N ARG A 91 7.39 9.18 -5.77
CA ARG A 91 7.82 9.91 -6.97
C ARG A 91 9.10 10.70 -6.71
N ARG A 92 9.14 11.47 -5.62
CA ARG A 92 10.32 12.25 -5.21
C ARG A 92 11.55 11.37 -4.98
N TYR A 93 11.35 10.20 -4.36
CA TYR A 93 12.45 9.23 -4.21
C TYR A 93 12.94 8.77 -5.58
N VAL A 94 12.04 8.32 -6.47
CA VAL A 94 12.41 7.85 -7.81
C VAL A 94 13.16 8.92 -8.59
N GLU A 95 12.68 10.17 -8.59
CA GLU A 95 13.34 11.30 -9.25
C GLU A 95 14.78 11.51 -8.73
N SER A 96 14.98 11.47 -7.41
CA SER A 96 16.32 11.59 -6.82
C SER A 96 17.29 10.48 -7.24
N GLN A 97 16.79 9.29 -7.56
CA GLN A 97 17.61 8.14 -8.00
C GLN A 97 17.93 8.17 -9.50
N VAL A 98 17.20 8.97 -10.29
CA VAL A 98 17.42 9.11 -11.74
C VAL A 98 18.35 10.29 -12.06
N GLU A 99 18.34 11.32 -11.21
CA GLU A 99 19.24 12.48 -11.34
C GLU A 99 20.64 12.25 -10.72
N SER A 100 20.83 11.15 -9.97
CA SER A 100 22.10 10.79 -9.31
C SER A 100 22.93 9.75 -10.05
#